data_AF-A0A1V3SV48-F1
#
_entry.id   AF-A0A1V3SV48-F1
#
_cell.length_a   1.000
_cell.length_b   1.000
_cell.length_c   1.000
_cell.angle_alpha   90.00
_cell.angle_beta   90.00
_cell.angle_gamma   90.00
#
_symmetry.space_group_name_H-M   'P 1'
#
loop_
_entity.id
_entity.type
_entity.pdbx_description
1 polymer ?
#
loop_
_entity_poly.entity_id
_entity_poly.type
_entity_poly.pdbx_seq_one_letter_code
_entity_poly.pdbx_strand_id
1 'polypeptide(L)'
;MKAHLTADSDDFTNYEKKFLFVGSLEERKNIKALIMAFHLSGLQKSGFSLIIVGGDGYGNEEIRQLVAKVKGVKLAGFLDDRDLEILYRTSWAFVYPSMWEGFGLPLLEAMARGLPCIASSHSAVREVGADAALFIQASDVDSISKALIQSSKWEPKERESYMLLSLERSKDFSFEKFISIIEDAVIEICARKSGEFFDFENENQLPPSFLTFPWIEQFPKSLGDIPESHSEAYLILILQLARIRMERRLTELSKKDLDGKERSAVEKEFSSIEFAIEARIRELKRLKNYKEGVID
;
A
#
# COMPACT_ATOMS: atom_id res chain seq x y z
N MET A 1 15.83 20.19 -25.45
CA MET A 1 16.38 20.59 -24.13
C MET A 1 15.82 19.64 -23.09
N LYS A 2 16.63 18.68 -22.61
CA LYS A 2 16.23 17.78 -21.51
C LYS A 2 16.43 18.56 -20.21
N ALA A 3 15.35 19.05 -19.60
CA ALA A 3 15.42 19.58 -18.25
C ALA A 3 15.71 18.42 -17.29
N HIS A 4 16.86 18.47 -16.62
CA HIS A 4 17.12 17.66 -15.44
C HIS A 4 16.21 18.17 -14.33
N LEU A 5 15.10 17.48 -14.09
CA LEU A 5 14.30 17.67 -12.89
C LEU A 5 14.85 16.70 -11.84
N THR A 6 15.51 17.27 -10.83
CA THR A 6 15.98 16.57 -9.65
C THR A 6 14.78 16.25 -8.76
N ALA A 7 14.72 15.04 -8.21
CA ALA A 7 13.61 14.52 -7.40
C ALA A 7 13.49 15.17 -5.99
N ASP A 8 14.31 16.18 -5.68
CA ASP A 8 14.60 16.62 -4.31
C ASP A 8 14.04 18.02 -3.93
N SER A 9 13.07 18.56 -4.66
CA SER A 9 12.39 19.79 -4.25
C SER A 9 10.90 19.54 -4.07
N ASP A 10 10.38 19.83 -2.86
CA ASP A 10 8.95 20.01 -2.55
C ASP A 10 8.38 21.27 -3.25
N ASP A 11 8.74 21.48 -4.51
CA ASP A 11 8.23 22.51 -5.37
C ASP A 11 6.95 22.00 -6.06
N PHE A 12 5.83 22.19 -5.36
CA PHE A 12 4.50 21.80 -5.80
C PHE A 12 3.94 22.66 -6.96
N THR A 13 4.76 23.56 -7.53
CA THR A 13 4.33 24.47 -8.61
C THR A 13 4.64 23.95 -10.02
N ASN A 14 5.46 22.91 -10.16
CA ASN A 14 5.90 22.40 -11.46
C ASN A 14 5.02 21.24 -11.99
N TYR A 15 3.74 21.55 -12.26
CA TYR A 15 2.81 20.61 -12.87
C TYR A 15 2.60 20.90 -14.37
N GLU A 16 2.37 19.83 -15.12
CA GLU A 16 2.02 19.86 -16.52
C GLU A 16 0.55 19.52 -16.71
N LYS A 17 -0.05 19.97 -17.82
CA LYS A 17 -1.44 19.64 -18.21
C LYS A 17 -1.56 18.17 -18.63
N LYS A 18 -1.37 17.26 -17.70
CA LYS A 18 -1.41 15.80 -17.88
C LYS A 18 -2.36 15.19 -16.86
N PHE A 19 -3.33 14.40 -17.33
CA PHE A 19 -4.02 13.45 -16.48
C PHE A 19 -3.25 12.13 -16.53
N LEU A 20 -3.02 11.52 -15.37
CA LEU A 20 -2.30 10.27 -15.25
C LEU A 20 -3.24 9.15 -14.83
N PHE A 21 -3.16 8.02 -15.51
CA PHE A 21 -3.73 6.74 -15.08
C PHE A 21 -2.60 5.72 -14.97
N VAL A 22 -2.59 4.93 -13.90
CA VAL A 22 -1.62 3.85 -13.67
C VAL A 22 -2.36 2.56 -13.36
N GLY A 23 -2.11 1.52 -14.15
CA GLY A 23 -2.68 0.18 -13.97
C GLY A 23 -2.62 -0.64 -15.26
N SER A 24 -2.71 -1.97 -15.11
CA SER A 24 -2.80 -2.88 -16.26
C SER A 24 -3.98 -2.53 -17.18
N LEU A 25 -3.81 -2.76 -18.49
CA LEU A 25 -4.84 -2.52 -19.49
C LEU A 25 -5.93 -3.59 -19.40
N GLU A 26 -6.83 -3.43 -18.43
CA GLU A 26 -7.92 -4.37 -18.13
C GLU A 26 -9.28 -3.67 -18.14
N GLU A 27 -10.31 -4.40 -18.56
CA GLU A 27 -11.67 -3.85 -18.65
C GLU A 27 -12.20 -3.28 -17.33
N ARG A 28 -11.95 -3.94 -16.19
CA ARG A 28 -12.41 -3.47 -14.87
C ARG A 28 -11.84 -2.10 -14.48
N LYS A 29 -10.69 -1.73 -15.03
CA LYS A 29 -10.05 -0.42 -14.78
C LYS A 29 -10.74 0.72 -15.52
N ASN A 30 -11.69 0.38 -16.40
CA ASN A 30 -12.57 1.33 -17.09
C ASN A 30 -11.83 2.33 -17.98
N ILE A 31 -10.68 1.92 -18.52
CA ILE A 31 -9.80 2.78 -19.33
C ILE A 31 -10.51 3.22 -20.61
N LYS A 32 -11.38 2.38 -21.19
CA LYS A 32 -12.22 2.73 -22.35
C LYS A 32 -13.08 3.96 -22.06
N ALA A 33 -13.80 3.96 -20.93
CA ALA A 33 -14.63 5.08 -20.51
C ALA A 33 -13.79 6.33 -20.23
N LEU A 34 -12.62 6.19 -19.63
CA LEU A 34 -11.69 7.30 -19.40
C LEU A 34 -11.25 7.97 -20.71
N ILE A 35 -10.84 7.18 -21.70
CA ILE A 35 -10.43 7.68 -23.01
C ILE A 35 -11.58 8.41 -23.70
N MET A 36 -12.79 7.84 -23.65
CA MET A 36 -14.00 8.45 -24.20
C MET A 36 -14.34 9.76 -23.48
N ALA A 37 -14.31 9.78 -22.16
CA ALA A 37 -14.57 10.96 -21.34
C ALA A 37 -13.58 12.08 -21.62
N PHE A 38 -12.29 11.75 -21.74
CA PHE A 38 -11.24 12.69 -22.12
C PHE A 38 -11.48 13.24 -23.53
N HIS A 39 -11.84 12.40 -24.51
CA HIS A 39 -12.20 12.86 -25.85
C HIS A 39 -13.36 13.86 -25.84
N LEU A 40 -14.45 13.50 -25.14
CA LEU A 40 -15.67 14.31 -25.00
C LEU A 40 -15.40 15.64 -24.29
N SER A 41 -14.45 15.66 -23.36
CA SER A 41 -14.12 16.87 -22.60
C SER A 41 -13.57 18.00 -23.48
N GLY A 42 -12.98 17.66 -24.62
CA GLY A 42 -12.34 18.62 -25.52
C GLY A 42 -11.02 19.20 -25.00
N LEU A 43 -10.54 18.77 -23.83
CA LEU A 43 -9.36 19.33 -23.15
C LEU A 43 -8.05 19.16 -23.94
N GLN A 44 -8.00 18.22 -24.88
CA GLN A 44 -6.92 18.10 -25.86
C GLN A 44 -6.71 19.39 -26.67
N LYS A 45 -7.75 20.20 -26.89
CA LYS A 45 -7.66 21.50 -27.58
C LYS A 45 -7.03 22.58 -26.68
N SER A 46 -7.08 22.39 -25.38
CA SER A 46 -6.52 23.28 -24.35
C SER A 46 -5.12 22.85 -23.88
N GLY A 47 -4.51 21.90 -24.59
CA GLY A 47 -3.16 21.41 -24.34
C GLY A 47 -3.06 20.30 -23.29
N PHE A 48 -4.18 19.78 -22.79
CA PHE A 48 -4.13 18.62 -21.88
C PHE A 48 -3.81 17.34 -22.64
N SER A 49 -3.18 16.41 -21.94
CA SER A 49 -2.99 15.03 -22.39
C SER A 49 -3.41 14.03 -21.32
N LEU A 50 -3.79 12.83 -21.75
CA LEU A 50 -4.05 11.69 -20.89
C LEU A 50 -2.91 10.67 -21.09
N ILE A 51 -2.17 10.40 -20.02
CA ILE A 51 -1.07 9.44 -19.99
C ILE A 51 -1.56 8.19 -19.27
N ILE A 52 -1.50 7.06 -19.98
CA ILE A 52 -1.88 5.74 -19.47
C ILE A 52 -0.59 4.94 -19.30
N VAL A 53 -0.27 4.56 -18.07
CA VAL A 53 0.89 3.73 -17.72
C VAL A 53 0.40 2.36 -17.29
N GLY A 54 1.04 1.31 -17.81
CA GLY A 54 0.72 -0.06 -17.46
C GLY A 54 0.98 -1.06 -18.58
N GLY A 55 1.16 -2.32 -18.20
CA GLY A 55 1.32 -3.45 -19.11
C GLY A 55 -0.02 -3.97 -19.65
N ASP A 56 0.07 -4.91 -20.58
CA ASP A 56 -1.10 -5.58 -21.14
C ASP A 56 -1.83 -6.42 -20.09
N GLY A 57 -3.16 -6.28 -20.08
CA GLY A 57 -4.07 -7.13 -19.35
C GLY A 57 -5.12 -7.73 -20.28
N TYR A 58 -6.11 -8.40 -19.68
CA TYR A 58 -7.20 -9.03 -20.43
C TYR A 58 -8.09 -7.98 -21.12
N GLY A 59 -8.33 -8.16 -22.43
CA GLY A 59 -9.24 -7.32 -23.23
C GLY A 59 -8.67 -5.94 -23.62
N ASN A 60 -7.35 -5.84 -23.82
CA ASN A 60 -6.68 -4.57 -24.07
C ASN A 60 -6.80 -4.04 -25.52
N GLU A 61 -7.27 -4.86 -26.46
CA GLU A 61 -7.26 -4.57 -27.89
C GLU A 61 -8.07 -3.31 -28.23
N GLU A 62 -9.27 -3.20 -27.67
CA GLU A 62 -10.14 -2.03 -27.83
C GLU A 62 -9.51 -0.76 -27.23
N ILE A 63 -8.83 -0.89 -26.10
CA ILE A 63 -8.13 0.22 -25.45
C ILE A 63 -7.05 0.76 -26.39
N ARG A 64 -6.21 -0.12 -26.95
CA ARG A 64 -5.15 0.26 -27.89
C ARG A 64 -5.71 0.93 -29.16
N GLN A 65 -6.83 0.42 -29.68
CA GLN A 65 -7.51 1.03 -30.82
C GLN A 65 -8.04 2.44 -30.50
N LEU A 66 -8.60 2.64 -29.30
CA LEU A 66 -9.07 3.95 -28.85
C LEU A 66 -7.92 4.94 -28.68
N VAL A 67 -6.80 4.53 -28.08
CA VAL A 67 -5.59 5.36 -27.94
C VAL A 67 -5.09 5.85 -29.30
N ALA A 68 -5.10 4.99 -30.33
CA ALA A 68 -4.68 5.38 -31.68
C ALA A 68 -5.62 6.40 -32.36
N LYS A 69 -6.91 6.39 -32.00
CA LYS A 69 -7.95 7.26 -32.60
C LYS A 69 -8.11 8.59 -31.87
N VAL A 70 -7.92 8.61 -30.55
CA VAL A 70 -8.20 9.79 -29.73
C VAL A 70 -6.93 10.64 -29.56
N LYS A 71 -6.96 11.87 -30.09
CA LYS A 71 -5.86 12.83 -29.93
C LYS A 71 -5.64 13.19 -28.46
N GLY A 72 -4.37 13.31 -28.07
CA GLY A 72 -3.96 13.72 -26.72
C GLY A 72 -3.89 12.56 -25.72
N VAL A 73 -4.24 11.33 -26.12
CA VAL A 73 -4.08 10.13 -25.30
C VAL A 73 -2.77 9.44 -25.67
N LYS A 74 -1.99 9.01 -24.68
CA LYS A 74 -0.72 8.30 -24.87
C LYS A 74 -0.67 7.08 -23.96
N LEU A 75 -0.32 5.93 -24.56
CA LEU A 75 0.06 4.74 -23.81
C LEU A 75 1.57 4.76 -23.62
N ALA A 76 2.02 4.84 -22.36
CA ALA A 76 3.44 4.84 -22.00
C ALA A 76 4.02 3.43 -21.82
N GLY A 77 3.16 2.42 -21.71
CA GLY A 77 3.58 1.04 -21.44
C GLY A 77 4.07 0.88 -19.99
N PHE A 78 5.00 -0.07 -19.79
CA PHE A 78 5.69 -0.24 -18.52
C PHE A 78 6.82 0.79 -18.41
N LEU A 79 6.86 1.52 -17.29
CA LEU A 79 7.90 2.49 -16.98
C LEU A 79 8.71 2.00 -15.79
N ASP A 80 9.98 2.39 -15.72
CA ASP A 80 10.74 2.21 -14.49
C ASP A 80 10.25 3.17 -13.39
N ASP A 81 10.66 2.89 -12.15
CA ASP A 81 10.21 3.66 -10.99
C ASP A 81 10.54 5.15 -11.10
N ARG A 82 11.65 5.50 -11.75
CA ARG A 82 12.09 6.88 -11.89
C ARG A 82 11.19 7.65 -12.85
N ASP A 83 10.89 7.08 -14.02
CA ASP A 83 10.02 7.72 -15.00
C ASP A 83 8.57 7.78 -14.49
N LEU A 84 8.12 6.76 -13.78
CA LEU A 84 6.81 6.76 -13.11
C LEU A 84 6.73 7.82 -12.01
N GLU A 85 7.78 7.96 -11.19
CA GLU A 85 7.87 8.99 -10.15
C GLU A 85 7.72 10.40 -10.73
N ILE A 86 8.38 10.66 -11.86
CA ILE A 86 8.27 11.95 -12.57
C ILE A 86 6.83 12.19 -12.99
N LEU A 87 6.14 11.19 -13.54
CA LEU A 87 4.74 11.35 -13.94
C LEU A 87 3.83 11.63 -12.75
N TYR A 88 4.00 10.94 -11.62
CA TYR A 88 3.21 11.21 -10.42
C TYR A 88 3.43 12.65 -9.91
N ARG A 89 4.67 13.15 -9.91
CA ARG A 89 4.98 14.50 -9.40
C ARG A 89 4.56 15.63 -10.34
N THR A 90 4.64 15.40 -11.65
CA THR A 90 4.44 16.45 -12.65
C THR A 90 3.04 16.44 -13.26
N SER A 91 2.21 15.43 -13.01
CA SER A 91 0.86 15.41 -13.58
C SER A 91 -0.07 16.41 -12.90
N TRP A 92 -1.07 16.89 -13.64
CA TRP A 92 -2.09 17.79 -13.12
C TRP A 92 -2.95 17.09 -12.06
N ALA A 93 -3.45 15.90 -12.40
CA ALA A 93 -4.24 15.05 -11.53
C ALA A 93 -4.11 13.56 -11.92
N PHE A 94 -4.27 12.69 -10.93
CA PHE A 94 -4.44 11.25 -11.11
C PHE A 94 -5.91 10.92 -11.38
N VAL A 95 -6.20 9.99 -12.29
CA VAL A 95 -7.55 9.57 -12.60
C VAL A 95 -7.67 8.06 -12.44
N TYR A 96 -8.57 7.63 -11.57
CA TYR A 96 -8.77 6.23 -11.20
C TYR A 96 -10.25 5.82 -11.31
N PRO A 97 -10.76 5.64 -12.54
CA PRO A 97 -12.19 5.44 -12.81
C PRO A 97 -12.61 3.97 -12.74
N SER A 98 -11.86 3.13 -12.02
CA SER A 98 -12.11 1.69 -11.96
C SER A 98 -13.52 1.36 -11.51
N MET A 99 -14.13 0.37 -12.17
CA MET A 99 -15.45 -0.15 -11.81
C MET A 99 -15.38 -0.98 -10.52
N TRP A 100 -14.30 -1.76 -10.37
CA TRP A 100 -14.07 -2.64 -9.23
C TRP A 100 -12.58 -2.72 -8.92
N GLU A 101 -12.25 -2.53 -7.64
CA GLU A 101 -10.90 -2.68 -7.12
C GLU A 101 -10.93 -3.39 -5.78
N GLY A 102 -9.82 -4.07 -5.48
CA GLY A 102 -9.45 -4.36 -4.11
C GLY A 102 -9.04 -3.05 -3.44
N PHE A 103 -7.78 -2.93 -3.00
CA PHE A 103 -7.36 -1.78 -2.20
C PHE A 103 -7.16 -0.47 -2.99
N GLY A 104 -6.72 -0.54 -4.25
CA GLY A 104 -6.46 0.65 -5.06
C GLY A 104 -5.11 1.33 -4.77
N LEU A 105 -4.03 0.54 -4.64
CA LEU A 105 -2.66 1.06 -4.39
C LEU A 105 -2.24 2.23 -5.30
N PRO A 106 -2.53 2.26 -6.61
CA PRO A 106 -2.17 3.41 -7.45
C PRO A 106 -2.80 4.74 -6.99
N LEU A 107 -4.00 4.71 -6.42
CA LEU A 107 -4.61 5.89 -5.80
C LEU A 107 -3.78 6.36 -4.62
N LEU A 108 -3.40 5.45 -3.72
CA LEU A 108 -2.58 5.77 -2.55
C LEU A 108 -1.19 6.28 -2.95
N GLU A 109 -0.57 5.67 -3.96
CA GLU A 109 0.72 6.11 -4.52
C GLU A 109 0.66 7.56 -5.03
N ALA A 110 -0.42 7.93 -5.73
CA ALA A 110 -0.66 9.30 -6.17
C ALA A 110 -0.86 10.23 -4.97
N MET A 111 -1.65 9.82 -3.99
CA MET A 111 -1.94 10.61 -2.78
C MET A 111 -0.69 10.88 -1.94
N ALA A 112 0.17 9.87 -1.76
CA ALA A 112 1.45 9.98 -1.04
C ALA A 112 2.42 10.99 -1.69
N ARG A 113 2.21 11.34 -2.95
CA ARG A 113 2.98 12.34 -3.69
C ARG A 113 2.27 13.68 -3.80
N GLY A 114 1.11 13.81 -3.15
CA GLY A 114 0.27 15.00 -3.21
C GLY A 114 -0.32 15.26 -4.58
N LEU A 115 -0.42 14.27 -5.46
CA LEU A 115 -1.10 14.42 -6.74
C LEU A 115 -2.63 14.45 -6.48
N PRO A 116 -3.34 15.52 -6.89
CA PRO A 116 -4.80 15.55 -6.75
C PRO A 116 -5.45 14.37 -7.49
N CYS A 117 -6.42 13.73 -6.84
CA CYS A 117 -7.00 12.49 -7.34
C CYS A 117 -8.45 12.68 -7.77
N ILE A 118 -8.81 12.09 -8.92
CA ILE A 118 -10.17 11.94 -9.42
C ILE A 118 -10.45 10.43 -9.44
N ALA A 119 -11.38 9.96 -8.62
CA ALA A 119 -11.51 8.52 -8.37
C ALA A 119 -12.97 8.05 -8.37
N SER A 120 -13.20 6.77 -8.65
CA SER A 120 -14.54 6.20 -8.60
C SER A 120 -15.13 6.23 -7.19
N SER A 121 -16.43 6.54 -7.08
CA SER A 121 -17.16 6.55 -5.81
C SER A 121 -17.56 5.16 -5.31
N HIS A 122 -17.04 4.08 -5.92
CA HIS A 122 -17.43 2.70 -5.66
C HIS A 122 -16.27 1.92 -5.03
N SER A 123 -16.59 0.80 -4.38
CA SER A 123 -15.62 -0.12 -3.77
C SER A 123 -14.74 0.56 -2.69
N ALA A 124 -13.62 -0.09 -2.34
CA ALA A 124 -12.65 0.43 -1.38
C ALA A 124 -11.99 1.75 -1.84
N VAL A 125 -12.10 2.14 -3.11
CA VAL A 125 -11.57 3.40 -3.64
C VAL A 125 -12.20 4.60 -2.92
N ARG A 126 -13.49 4.54 -2.61
CA ARG A 126 -14.19 5.58 -1.84
C ARG A 126 -13.68 5.66 -0.40
N GLU A 127 -13.39 4.52 0.21
CA GLU A 127 -12.86 4.47 1.57
C GLU A 127 -11.43 4.98 1.62
N VAL A 128 -10.56 4.57 0.71
CA VAL A 128 -9.16 5.04 0.62
C VAL A 128 -9.11 6.54 0.35
N GLY A 129 -9.85 7.02 -0.65
CA GLY A 129 -9.85 8.42 -1.05
C GLY A 129 -10.59 9.37 -0.09
N ALA A 130 -11.54 8.87 0.71
CA ALA A 130 -12.31 9.63 1.70
C ALA A 130 -12.84 11.00 1.20
N ASP A 131 -12.27 12.10 1.68
CA ASP A 131 -12.52 13.49 1.28
C ASP A 131 -11.38 14.09 0.43
N ALA A 132 -10.32 13.33 0.21
CA ALA A 132 -9.10 13.73 -0.49
C ALA A 132 -9.12 13.51 -2.01
N ALA A 133 -10.26 13.05 -2.57
CA ALA A 133 -10.42 12.86 -4.01
C ALA A 133 -11.72 13.49 -4.53
N LEU A 134 -11.69 13.93 -5.79
CA LEU A 134 -12.90 14.29 -6.54
C LEU A 134 -13.56 13.00 -7.04
N PHE A 135 -14.75 12.69 -6.52
CA PHE A 135 -15.41 11.42 -6.81
C PHE A 135 -16.33 11.45 -8.03
N ILE A 136 -16.27 10.38 -8.81
CA ILE A 136 -17.02 10.19 -10.06
C ILE A 136 -17.84 8.90 -10.06
N GLN A 137 -18.94 8.91 -10.82
CA GLN A 137 -19.69 7.71 -11.14
C GLN A 137 -19.00 6.99 -12.30
N ALA A 138 -18.28 5.90 -12.02
CA ALA A 138 -17.47 5.20 -13.02
C ALA A 138 -18.29 4.64 -14.20
N SER A 139 -19.54 4.26 -13.96
CA SER A 139 -20.47 3.77 -14.99
C SER A 139 -20.96 4.86 -15.94
N ASP A 140 -20.73 6.14 -15.62
CA ASP A 140 -21.19 7.29 -16.39
C ASP A 140 -20.00 8.06 -16.98
N VAL A 141 -19.79 7.88 -18.29
CA VAL A 141 -18.73 8.57 -19.05
C VAL A 141 -18.85 10.10 -18.94
N ASP A 142 -20.07 10.64 -18.83
CA ASP A 142 -20.30 12.08 -18.72
C ASP A 142 -19.88 12.59 -17.33
N SER A 143 -20.11 11.82 -16.27
CA SER A 143 -19.58 12.10 -14.93
C SER A 143 -18.04 12.21 -14.94
N ILE A 144 -17.35 11.27 -15.60
CA ILE A 144 -15.89 11.31 -15.75
C ILE A 144 -15.50 12.58 -16.52
N SER A 145 -16.16 12.87 -17.64
CA SER A 145 -15.83 14.01 -18.50
C SER A 145 -16.00 15.34 -17.77
N LYS A 146 -17.11 15.51 -17.03
CA LYS A 146 -17.38 16.68 -16.20
C LYS A 146 -16.31 16.88 -15.12
N ALA A 147 -15.87 15.81 -14.46
CA ALA A 147 -14.80 15.90 -13.46
C ALA A 147 -13.46 16.29 -14.08
N LEU A 148 -13.11 15.78 -15.27
CA LEU A 148 -11.92 16.23 -16.00
C LEU A 148 -12.01 17.73 -16.35
N ILE A 149 -13.17 18.20 -16.82
CA ILE A 149 -13.40 19.62 -17.14
C ILE A 149 -13.31 20.47 -15.88
N GLN A 150 -13.98 20.07 -14.80
CA GLN A 150 -13.96 20.77 -13.52
C GLN A 150 -12.53 20.88 -12.99
N SER A 151 -11.82 19.76 -12.91
CA SER A 151 -10.45 19.73 -12.39
C SER A 151 -9.47 20.52 -13.24
N SER A 152 -9.66 20.58 -14.56
CA SER A 152 -8.82 21.38 -15.46
C SER A 152 -8.89 22.89 -15.21
N LYS A 153 -9.91 23.34 -14.45
CA LYS A 153 -10.17 24.73 -14.10
C LYS A 153 -9.84 25.04 -12.64
N TRP A 154 -9.26 24.09 -11.89
CA TRP A 154 -8.85 24.36 -10.52
C TRP A 154 -7.85 25.50 -10.49
N GLU A 155 -8.19 26.53 -9.71
CA GLU A 155 -7.26 27.60 -9.38
C GLU A 155 -6.14 27.06 -8.47
N PRO A 156 -4.96 27.70 -8.42
CA PRO A 156 -3.83 27.20 -7.65
C PRO A 156 -4.16 26.81 -6.21
N LYS A 157 -4.98 27.63 -5.52
CA LYS A 157 -5.42 27.36 -4.13
C LYS A 157 -6.36 26.16 -4.01
N GLU A 158 -7.28 26.00 -4.96
CA GLU A 158 -8.21 24.87 -4.96
C GLU A 158 -7.43 23.57 -5.23
N ARG A 159 -6.52 23.60 -6.21
CA ARG A 159 -5.66 22.45 -6.49
C ARG A 159 -4.81 22.11 -5.27
N GLU A 160 -4.14 23.09 -4.66
CA GLU A 160 -3.34 22.91 -3.44
C GLU A 160 -4.15 22.28 -2.31
N SER A 161 -5.42 22.65 -2.14
CA SER A 161 -6.27 22.02 -1.12
C SER A 161 -6.44 20.51 -1.33
N TYR A 162 -6.65 20.05 -2.57
CA TYR A 162 -6.69 18.61 -2.88
C TYR A 162 -5.33 17.95 -2.67
N MET A 163 -4.22 18.63 -2.95
CA MET A 163 -2.88 18.10 -2.71
C MET A 163 -2.63 17.84 -1.23
N LEU A 164 -2.97 18.81 -0.38
CA LEU A 164 -2.81 18.71 1.08
C LEU A 164 -3.71 17.62 1.66
N LEU A 165 -4.96 17.54 1.21
CA LEU A 165 -5.87 16.46 1.61
C LEU A 165 -5.33 15.08 1.19
N SER A 166 -4.83 14.95 -0.04
CA SER A 166 -4.18 13.72 -0.53
C SER A 166 -2.99 13.31 0.36
N LEU A 167 -2.08 14.24 0.65
CA LEU A 167 -0.91 13.97 1.49
C LEU A 167 -1.33 13.55 2.90
N GLU A 168 -2.25 14.29 3.52
CA GLU A 168 -2.71 13.98 4.86
C GLU A 168 -3.38 12.60 4.92
N ARG A 169 -4.29 12.32 3.99
CA ARG A 169 -4.98 11.03 3.92
C ARG A 169 -4.02 9.87 3.68
N SER A 170 -2.95 10.07 2.91
CA SER A 170 -1.96 9.02 2.65
C SER A 170 -1.25 8.53 3.92
N LYS A 171 -1.11 9.37 4.95
CA LYS A 171 -0.47 9.01 6.23
C LYS A 171 -1.25 7.96 7.01
N ASP A 172 -2.56 7.83 6.75
CA ASP A 172 -3.39 6.78 7.35
C ASP A 172 -3.04 5.37 6.87
N PHE A 173 -2.28 5.27 5.78
CA PHE A 173 -1.94 4.01 5.13
C PHE A 173 -0.43 3.75 5.14
N SER A 174 0.28 4.33 6.10
CA SER A 174 1.69 4.00 6.30
C SER A 174 1.84 2.53 6.71
N PHE A 175 2.98 1.94 6.34
CA PHE A 175 3.29 0.57 6.71
C PHE A 175 3.32 0.40 8.23
N GLU A 176 3.84 1.39 8.96
CA GLU A 176 3.87 1.42 10.42
C GLU A 176 2.47 1.37 11.02
N LYS A 177 1.51 2.13 10.47
CA LYS A 177 0.12 2.13 10.94
C LYS A 177 -0.59 0.83 10.61
N PHE A 178 -0.32 0.24 9.44
CA PHE A 178 -0.80 -1.09 9.10
C PHE A 178 -0.30 -2.15 10.10
N ILE A 179 1.00 -2.15 10.41
CA ILE A 179 1.57 -3.05 11.42
C ILE A 179 0.90 -2.86 12.78
N SER A 180 0.77 -1.63 13.25
CA SER A 180 0.14 -1.31 14.55
C SER A 180 -1.31 -1.82 14.62
N ILE A 181 -2.12 -1.64 13.57
CA ILE A 181 -3.51 -2.14 13.55
C ILE A 181 -3.56 -3.67 13.63
N ILE A 182 -2.65 -4.36 12.93
CA ILE A 182 -2.57 -5.82 12.99
C ILE A 182 -2.11 -6.29 14.36
N GLU A 183 -1.12 -5.62 14.97
CA GLU A 183 -0.66 -5.90 16.33
C GLU A 183 -1.82 -5.77 17.34
N ASP A 184 -2.57 -4.67 17.31
CA ASP A 184 -3.71 -4.42 18.18
C ASP A 184 -4.80 -5.49 18.02
N ALA A 185 -5.13 -5.87 16.78
CA ALA A 185 -6.13 -6.88 16.50
C ALA A 185 -5.71 -8.27 17.03
N VAL A 186 -4.44 -8.64 16.88
CA VAL A 186 -3.90 -9.90 17.42
C VAL A 186 -3.95 -9.88 18.95
N ILE A 187 -3.61 -8.75 19.57
CA ILE A 187 -3.70 -8.57 21.03
C ILE A 187 -5.13 -8.72 21.53
N GLU A 188 -6.08 -8.05 20.88
CA GLU A 188 -7.49 -8.11 21.26
C GLU A 188 -8.06 -9.53 21.17
N ILE A 189 -7.77 -10.25 20.07
CA ILE A 189 -8.27 -11.62 19.87
C ILE A 189 -7.76 -12.55 20.97
N CYS A 190 -6.49 -12.44 21.32
CA CYS A 190 -5.88 -13.22 22.39
C CYS A 190 -6.49 -12.90 23.76
N ALA A 191 -6.67 -11.62 24.09
CA ALA A 191 -7.27 -11.20 25.36
C ALA A 191 -8.71 -11.73 25.54
N ARG A 192 -9.53 -11.63 24.48
CA ARG A 192 -10.90 -12.16 24.47
C ARG A 192 -10.93 -13.67 24.67
N LYS A 193 -9.95 -14.40 24.11
CA LYS A 193 -9.88 -15.86 24.27
C LYS A 193 -9.37 -16.28 25.65
N SER A 194 -8.58 -15.46 26.35
CA SER A 194 -8.11 -15.82 27.72
C SER A 194 -9.15 -15.53 28.78
N GLY A 195 -10.17 -14.73 28.46
CA GLY A 195 -11.15 -14.26 29.44
C GLY A 195 -10.58 -13.19 30.38
N GLU A 196 -9.47 -12.55 30.00
CA GLU A 196 -8.80 -11.52 30.79
C GLU A 196 -9.02 -10.13 30.16
N PHE A 197 -9.25 -9.12 31.01
CA PHE A 197 -9.45 -7.74 30.57
C PHE A 197 -8.09 -7.08 30.28
N PHE A 198 -7.97 -6.41 29.14
CA PHE A 198 -6.72 -5.79 28.68
C PHE A 198 -6.88 -4.27 28.70
N ASP A 199 -5.94 -3.56 29.32
CA ASP A 199 -5.89 -2.10 29.31
C ASP A 199 -5.05 -1.63 28.12
N PHE A 200 -5.73 -1.18 27.06
CA PHE A 200 -5.12 -0.78 25.79
C PHE A 200 -4.34 0.54 25.87
N GLU A 201 -4.55 1.35 26.92
CA GLU A 201 -3.80 2.61 27.10
C GLU A 201 -2.43 2.39 27.77
N ASN A 202 -2.13 1.16 28.20
CA ASN A 202 -0.91 0.83 28.93
C ASN A 202 -0.17 -0.36 28.30
N GLU A 203 0.59 -0.11 27.23
CA GLU A 203 1.38 -1.08 26.45
C GLU A 203 2.31 -2.01 27.29
N ASN A 204 2.55 -1.69 28.57
CA ASN A 204 3.42 -2.44 29.46
C ASN A 204 2.75 -3.58 30.26
N GLN A 205 1.44 -3.81 30.08
CA GLN A 205 0.72 -4.89 30.78
C GLN A 205 0.05 -5.86 29.79
N LEU A 206 0.84 -6.72 29.15
CA LEU A 206 0.32 -7.95 28.53
C LEU A 206 0.04 -8.98 29.65
N PRO A 207 -1.15 -9.62 29.71
CA PRO A 207 -1.46 -10.62 30.70
C PRO A 207 -0.61 -11.88 30.51
N PRO A 208 -0.13 -12.52 31.58
CA PRO A 208 0.73 -13.70 31.50
C PRO A 208 0.12 -14.88 30.71
N SER A 209 -1.20 -15.01 30.68
CA SER A 209 -1.92 -16.07 29.94
C SER A 209 -1.77 -15.96 28.42
N PHE A 210 -1.46 -14.77 27.91
CA PHE A 210 -1.29 -14.47 26.49
C PHE A 210 -0.15 -15.29 25.86
N LEU A 211 0.88 -15.61 26.66
CA LEU A 211 2.05 -16.39 26.25
C LEU A 211 1.80 -17.90 26.20
N THR A 212 0.61 -18.35 26.63
CA THR A 212 0.29 -19.78 26.81
C THR A 212 -0.78 -20.30 25.85
N PHE A 213 -1.13 -19.52 24.81
CA PHE A 213 -2.23 -19.83 23.92
C PHE A 213 -1.95 -21.00 22.94
N PRO A 214 -2.80 -22.04 22.86
CA PRO A 214 -2.57 -23.25 22.05
C PRO A 214 -2.47 -23.04 20.53
N TRP A 215 -2.95 -21.92 19.98
CA TRP A 215 -2.89 -21.65 18.53
C TRP A 215 -1.52 -21.13 18.09
N ILE A 216 -0.65 -20.67 19.01
CA ILE A 216 0.75 -20.29 18.74
C ILE A 216 1.54 -21.46 18.13
N GLU A 217 1.20 -22.70 18.48
CA GLU A 217 1.81 -23.92 17.93
C GLU A 217 1.48 -24.17 16.44
N GLN A 218 0.48 -23.47 15.88
CA GLN A 218 0.01 -23.65 14.50
C GLN A 218 0.74 -22.75 13.48
N PHE A 219 1.62 -21.82 13.91
CA PHE A 219 2.25 -20.83 13.01
C PHE A 219 3.59 -21.26 12.43
N PRO A 220 3.96 -20.80 11.23
CA PRO A 220 5.14 -21.25 10.50
C PRO A 220 6.45 -20.71 11.06
N LYS A 221 7.52 -21.35 10.59
CA LYS A 221 8.72 -21.75 11.32
C LYS A 221 9.93 -20.79 10.89
N SER A 222 10.14 -20.33 9.63
CA SER A 222 11.04 -19.21 9.16
C SER A 222 10.48 -18.26 8.09
N LEU A 223 11.17 -17.12 7.89
CA LEU A 223 11.13 -16.25 6.68
C LEU A 223 11.25 -16.98 5.32
N GLY A 224 11.77 -18.20 5.27
CA GLY A 224 11.99 -18.94 4.04
C GLY A 224 10.75 -19.60 3.44
N ASP A 225 9.68 -19.86 4.23
CA ASP A 225 8.41 -20.41 3.70
C ASP A 225 7.26 -19.44 3.88
N ILE A 226 7.48 -18.23 3.41
CA ILE A 226 6.42 -17.31 3.09
C ILE A 226 6.04 -17.61 1.62
N PRO A 227 4.87 -18.16 1.33
CA PRO A 227 4.25 -18.06 0.01
C PRO A 227 4.30 -16.62 -0.51
N GLU A 228 4.51 -16.44 -1.81
CA GLU A 228 4.76 -15.15 -2.49
C GLU A 228 3.67 -14.06 -2.31
N SER A 229 2.57 -14.35 -1.60
CA SER A 229 1.54 -13.39 -1.23
C SER A 229 1.83 -12.72 0.12
N HIS A 230 2.00 -11.40 0.06
CA HIS A 230 2.26 -10.40 1.12
C HIS A 230 1.84 -10.71 2.57
N SER A 231 0.75 -11.42 2.85
CA SER A 231 0.22 -11.69 4.20
C SER A 231 1.14 -12.50 5.13
N GLU A 232 1.97 -13.40 4.61
CA GLU A 232 2.86 -14.23 5.44
C GLU A 232 4.21 -13.55 5.72
N ALA A 233 4.68 -12.65 4.86
CA ALA A 233 5.84 -11.81 5.12
C ALA A 233 5.63 -10.88 6.32
N TYR A 234 4.41 -10.34 6.43
CA TYR A 234 3.99 -9.51 7.55
C TYR A 234 4.05 -10.25 8.88
N LEU A 235 3.59 -11.50 8.92
CA LEU A 235 3.56 -12.27 10.15
C LEU A 235 4.96 -12.59 10.67
N ILE A 236 5.91 -12.86 9.76
CA ILE A 236 7.28 -13.17 10.15
C ILE A 236 8.06 -11.91 10.52
N LEU A 237 7.73 -10.78 9.91
CA LEU A 237 8.21 -9.48 10.35
C LEU A 237 7.72 -9.18 11.77
N ILE A 238 6.43 -9.39 12.07
CA ILE A 238 5.84 -9.22 13.40
C ILE A 238 6.53 -10.12 14.45
N LEU A 239 6.80 -11.39 14.11
CA LEU A 239 7.48 -12.32 15.01
C LEU A 239 8.98 -11.99 15.20
N GLN A 240 9.66 -11.48 14.17
CA GLN A 240 11.04 -10.98 14.29
C GLN A 240 11.11 -9.73 15.17
N LEU A 241 10.16 -8.81 15.01
CA LEU A 241 10.04 -7.60 15.84
C LEU A 241 9.74 -7.97 17.29
N ALA A 242 8.85 -8.95 17.53
CA ALA A 242 8.58 -9.49 18.87
C ALA A 242 9.84 -10.09 19.51
N ARG A 243 10.65 -10.87 18.76
CA ARG A 243 11.91 -11.44 19.25
C ARG A 243 12.92 -10.36 19.64
N ILE A 244 13.16 -9.39 18.74
CA ILE A 244 14.10 -8.27 18.97
C ILE A 244 13.66 -7.45 20.21
N ARG A 245 12.35 -7.27 20.40
CA ARG A 245 11.81 -6.52 21.55
C ARG A 245 11.94 -7.31 22.86
N MET A 246 11.81 -8.64 22.82
CA MET A 246 12.08 -9.52 23.95
C MET A 246 13.58 -9.53 24.34
N GLU A 247 14.49 -9.59 23.38
CA GLU A 247 15.95 -9.51 23.60
C GLU A 247 16.36 -8.18 24.29
N ARG A 248 15.75 -7.06 23.88
CA ARG A 248 15.94 -5.76 24.54
C ARG A 248 15.41 -5.73 25.97
N ARG A 249 14.21 -6.26 26.20
CA ARG A 249 13.60 -6.37 27.54
C ARG A 249 14.47 -7.20 28.49
N LEU A 250 15.09 -8.28 28.00
CA LEU A 250 16.07 -9.09 28.73
C LEU A 250 17.35 -8.33 29.08
N THR A 251 17.85 -7.52 28.13
CA THR A 251 19.00 -6.63 28.36
C THR A 251 18.70 -5.57 29.44
N GLU A 252 17.45 -5.16 29.57
CA GLU A 252 16.99 -4.26 30.63
C GLU A 252 16.78 -4.97 31.96
N LEU A 253 16.21 -6.18 31.95
CA LEU A 253 15.98 -7.00 33.14
C LEU A 253 17.30 -7.51 33.75
N SER A 254 18.29 -7.85 32.93
CA SER A 254 19.64 -8.22 33.38
C SER A 254 20.43 -7.09 34.03
N LYS A 255 19.97 -5.82 33.87
CA LYS A 255 20.48 -4.64 34.58
C LYS A 255 19.76 -4.38 35.90
N LYS A 256 18.64 -5.08 36.18
CA LYS A 256 18.01 -5.12 37.50
C LYS A 256 18.66 -6.24 38.33
N ASP A 257 18.78 -6.04 39.64
CA ASP A 257 19.26 -7.08 40.57
C ASP A 257 18.23 -8.21 40.66
N LEU A 258 18.33 -9.16 39.73
CA LEU A 258 17.62 -10.43 39.74
C LEU A 258 18.51 -11.48 40.41
N ASP A 259 17.91 -12.40 41.18
CA ASP A 259 18.70 -13.45 41.82
C ASP A 259 19.26 -14.46 40.78
N GLY A 260 20.33 -15.18 41.15
CA GLY A 260 21.02 -16.08 40.23
C GLY A 260 20.19 -17.27 39.71
N LYS A 261 19.12 -17.67 40.42
CA LYS A 261 18.17 -18.69 39.97
C LYS A 261 17.16 -18.11 38.99
N GLU A 262 16.63 -16.92 39.26
CA GLU A 262 15.70 -16.22 38.37
C GLU A 262 16.36 -15.90 37.04
N ARG A 263 17.61 -15.40 37.07
CA ARG A 263 18.38 -15.12 35.86
C ARG A 263 18.68 -16.39 35.06
N SER A 264 19.06 -17.48 35.72
CA SER A 264 19.34 -18.76 35.05
C SER A 264 18.08 -19.43 34.50
N ALA A 265 16.93 -19.27 35.16
CA ALA A 265 15.64 -19.76 34.67
C ALA A 265 15.21 -18.99 33.41
N VAL A 266 15.31 -17.66 33.45
CA VAL A 266 15.01 -16.77 32.34
C VAL A 266 15.93 -17.04 31.14
N GLU A 267 17.24 -17.22 31.35
CA GLU A 267 18.21 -17.55 30.28
C GLU A 267 17.95 -18.95 29.68
N LYS A 268 17.60 -19.96 30.48
CA LYS A 268 17.26 -21.31 29.98
C LYS A 268 15.96 -21.35 29.20
N GLU A 269 14.95 -20.63 29.68
CA GLU A 269 13.66 -20.51 29.01
C GLU A 269 13.84 -19.76 27.69
N PHE A 270 14.68 -18.72 27.67
CA PHE A 270 15.03 -18.00 26.46
C PHE A 270 15.83 -18.84 25.46
N SER A 271 16.89 -19.55 25.87
CA SER A 271 17.61 -20.46 24.97
C SER A 271 16.72 -21.57 24.42
N SER A 272 15.70 -21.98 25.16
CA SER A 272 14.70 -22.94 24.69
C SER A 272 13.76 -22.31 23.64
N ILE A 273 13.34 -21.05 23.83
CA ILE A 273 12.51 -20.29 22.89
C ILE A 273 13.31 -19.93 21.62
N GLU A 274 14.55 -19.49 21.76
CA GLU A 274 15.46 -19.18 20.64
C GLU A 274 15.76 -20.45 19.83
N PHE A 275 16.06 -21.57 20.51
CA PHE A 275 16.21 -22.87 19.86
C PHE A 275 14.92 -23.30 19.15
N ALA A 276 13.75 -23.06 19.75
CA ALA A 276 12.46 -23.35 19.15
C ALA A 276 12.18 -22.48 17.92
N ILE A 277 12.53 -21.19 17.94
CA ILE A 277 12.43 -20.25 16.81
C ILE A 277 13.42 -20.61 15.70
N GLU A 278 14.67 -20.95 16.02
CA GLU A 278 15.68 -21.34 15.02
C GLU A 278 15.42 -22.72 14.42
N ALA A 279 14.96 -23.68 15.23
CA ALA A 279 14.42 -24.94 14.75
C ALA A 279 13.19 -24.67 13.90
N ARG A 280 12.37 -23.67 14.31
CA ARG A 280 11.23 -23.24 13.49
C ARG A 280 11.81 -22.79 12.12
N ILE A 281 12.89 -22.01 12.15
CA ILE A 281 13.43 -21.39 10.95
C ILE A 281 14.02 -22.42 9.96
N ARG A 282 14.74 -23.41 10.46
CA ARG A 282 15.39 -24.44 9.65
C ARG A 282 14.41 -25.37 8.94
N GLU A 283 13.30 -25.72 9.59
CA GLU A 283 12.27 -26.58 9.02
C GLU A 283 11.64 -25.92 7.80
N LEU A 284 11.40 -24.61 7.87
CA LEU A 284 10.82 -23.91 6.75
C LEU A 284 11.80 -23.87 5.55
N LYS A 285 13.04 -23.40 5.74
CA LYS A 285 14.05 -23.40 4.64
C LYS A 285 14.21 -24.76 3.92
N ARG A 286 13.97 -25.89 4.61
CA ARG A 286 13.98 -27.25 4.04
C ARG A 286 12.80 -27.53 3.09
N LEU A 287 11.61 -27.04 3.41
CA LEU A 287 10.40 -27.20 2.60
C LEU A 287 10.46 -26.35 1.31
N LYS A 288 11.14 -25.20 1.33
CA LYS A 288 11.47 -24.40 0.13
C LYS A 288 12.36 -25.16 -0.87
N ASN A 289 13.48 -25.74 -0.42
CA ASN A 289 14.41 -26.47 -1.30
C ASN A 289 13.78 -27.73 -1.94
N TYR A 290 12.83 -28.36 -1.25
CA TYR A 290 12.07 -29.51 -1.76
C TYR A 290 11.10 -29.13 -2.90
N LYS A 291 10.58 -27.89 -2.91
CA LYS A 291 9.71 -27.36 -3.97
C LYS A 291 10.48 -26.87 -5.22
N GLU A 292 11.74 -26.47 -5.06
CA GLU A 292 12.59 -25.98 -6.16
C GLU A 292 13.43 -27.07 -6.85
N GLY A 293 13.30 -28.34 -6.43
CA GLY A 293 13.94 -29.50 -7.08
C GLY A 293 15.45 -29.64 -6.84
N VAL A 294 16.02 -28.91 -5.89
CA VAL A 294 17.44 -29.01 -5.51
C VAL A 294 17.56 -29.98 -4.33
N ILE A 295 17.89 -31.24 -4.63
CA ILE A 295 18.26 -32.24 -3.64
C ILE A 295 19.78 -32.36 -3.66
N ASP A 296 20.40 -32.31 -2.48
CA ASP A 296 21.76 -32.81 -2.23
C ASP A 296 21.66 -34.29 -1.81
#